data_AF-A0A7W1GYA2-F1
#
_entry.id   AF-A0A7W1GYA2-F1
#
_cell.length_a   1.000
_cell.length_b   1.000
_cell.length_c   1.000
_cell.angle_alpha   90.00
_cell.angle_beta   90.00
_cell.angle_gamma   90.00
#
_symmetry.space_group_name_H-M   'P 1'
#
loop_
_entity.id
_entity.type
_entity.pdbx_description
1 polymer ?
#
loop_
_entity_poly.entity_id
_entity_poly.type
_entity_poly.pdbx_seq_one_letter_code
_entity_poly.pdbx_strand_id
1 'polypeptide(L)'
;MAITCFIRYEIDPFQREAFAEYADNWARIIPRCGGDLLGYFLPHEGTNYVACALISSGSLAAYETYRHALRADPDGRANFAFAQSSRLIMREERTFLEPVESTLRSAASVADTR
;
A
#
# COMPACT_ATOMS: atom_id res chain seq x y z
N MET A 1 18.34 -3.23 -8.94
CA MET A 1 18.04 -4.05 -7.75
C MET A 1 16.58 -3.87 -7.42
N ALA A 2 15.91 -4.94 -6.99
CA ALA A 2 14.53 -4.86 -6.54
C ALA A 2 14.41 -3.96 -5.31
N ILE A 3 13.26 -3.33 -5.15
CA ILE A 3 12.97 -2.45 -4.02
C ILE A 3 11.54 -2.67 -3.53
N THR A 4 11.34 -2.49 -2.24
CA THR A 4 10.00 -2.43 -1.63
C THR A 4 9.79 -1.06 -1.03
N CYS A 5 8.79 -0.33 -1.51
CA CYS A 5 8.35 0.91 -0.90
C CYS A 5 7.45 0.57 0.30
N PHE A 6 7.95 0.85 1.50
CA PHE A 6 7.17 0.86 2.73
C PHE A 6 6.57 2.24 2.92
N ILE A 7 5.24 2.32 2.99
CA ILE A 7 4.51 3.55 3.23
C ILE A 7 3.90 3.47 4.62
N ARG A 8 4.27 4.39 5.49
CA ARG A 8 3.65 4.57 6.80
C ARG A 8 2.71 5.76 6.75
N TYR A 9 1.48 5.54 7.17
CA TYR A 9 0.44 6.56 7.28
C TYR A 9 0.11 6.80 8.74
N GLU A 10 0.11 8.06 9.16
CA GLU A 10 -0.64 8.47 10.35
C GLU A 10 -2.04 8.87 9.90
N ILE A 11 -3.04 8.25 10.50
CA ILE A 11 -4.45 8.44 10.17
C ILE A 11 -5.22 8.94 11.38
N ASP A 12 -6.36 9.59 11.14
CA ASP A 12 -7.33 9.81 12.23
C ASP A 12 -7.87 8.45 12.71
N PRO A 13 -7.75 8.10 14.01
CA PRO A 13 -8.28 6.85 14.55
C PRO A 13 -9.78 6.64 14.27
N PHE A 14 -10.56 7.72 14.16
CA PHE A 14 -11.99 7.65 13.89
C PHE A 14 -12.32 7.50 12.41
N GLN A 15 -11.33 7.67 11.52
CA GLN A 15 -11.48 7.48 10.07
C GLN A 15 -10.87 6.18 9.57
N ARG A 16 -10.75 5.19 10.45
CA ARG A 16 -10.28 3.83 10.14
C ARG A 16 -11.00 3.23 8.92
N GLU A 17 -12.32 3.31 8.89
CA GLU A 17 -13.14 2.71 7.82
C GLU A 17 -12.94 3.44 6.49
N ALA A 18 -12.78 4.77 6.52
CA ALA A 18 -12.45 5.55 5.33
C ALA A 18 -11.06 5.16 4.79
N PHE A 19 -10.07 4.89 5.66
CA PHE A 19 -8.78 4.36 5.21
C PHE A 19 -8.92 2.94 4.64
N ALA A 20 -9.79 2.10 5.20
CA ALA A 20 -10.08 0.77 4.66
C ALA A 20 -10.59 0.86 3.21
N GLU A 21 -11.57 1.74 2.96
CA GLU A 21 -12.10 2.00 1.62
C GLU A 21 -11.01 2.53 0.66
N TYR A 22 -10.19 3.47 1.13
CA TYR A 22 -9.04 3.98 0.38
C TYR A 22 -8.06 2.85 -0.02
N ALA A 23 -7.79 1.91 0.89
CA ALA A 23 -6.95 0.75 0.66
C ALA A 23 -7.58 -0.28 -0.29
N ASP A 24 -8.87 -0.57 -0.14
CA ASP A 24 -9.61 -1.50 -1.01
C ASP A 24 -9.67 -1.00 -2.46
N ASN A 25 -9.80 0.31 -2.65
CA ASN A 25 -9.68 0.93 -3.95
C ASN A 25 -8.30 0.65 -4.57
N TRP A 26 -7.22 0.76 -3.79
CA TRP A 26 -5.88 0.45 -4.28
C TRP A 26 -5.68 -1.01 -4.68
N ALA A 27 -6.33 -1.96 -4.02
CA ALA A 27 -6.24 -3.37 -4.39
C ALA A 27 -6.67 -3.61 -5.85
N ARG A 28 -7.61 -2.81 -6.38
CA ARG A 28 -8.07 -2.89 -7.77
C ARG A 28 -7.26 -2.02 -8.73
N ILE A 29 -6.76 -0.87 -8.27
CA ILE A 29 -6.12 0.14 -9.12
C ILE A 29 -4.61 -0.12 -9.28
N ILE A 30 -3.89 -0.46 -8.21
CA ILE A 30 -2.43 -0.59 -8.23
C ILE A 30 -1.95 -1.67 -9.23
N PRO A 31 -2.54 -2.89 -9.25
CA PRO A 31 -2.07 -3.93 -10.16
C PRO A 31 -2.20 -3.56 -11.64
N ARG A 32 -3.30 -2.91 -12.03
CA ARG A 32 -3.49 -2.47 -13.44
C ARG A 32 -2.57 -1.32 -13.83
N CYS A 33 -2.09 -0.52 -12.87
CA CYS A 33 -1.07 0.49 -13.09
C CYS A 33 0.36 -0.08 -13.06
N GLY A 34 0.52 -1.41 -12.96
CA GLY A 34 1.82 -2.09 -12.96
C GLY A 34 2.54 -2.09 -11.61
N GLY A 35 1.87 -1.77 -10.52
CA GLY A 35 2.44 -1.87 -9.18
C GLY A 35 2.25 -3.25 -8.58
N ASP A 36 3.28 -3.77 -7.90
CA ASP A 36 3.20 -5.05 -7.20
C ASP A 36 2.82 -4.84 -5.73
N LEU A 37 1.50 -4.83 -5.45
CA LEU A 37 0.99 -4.59 -4.10
C LEU A 37 1.21 -5.82 -3.21
N LEU A 38 1.93 -5.66 -2.10
CA LEU A 38 2.08 -6.69 -1.07
C LEU A 38 0.93 -6.65 -0.08
N GLY A 39 0.45 -5.45 0.26
CA GLY A 39 -0.74 -5.28 1.09
C GLY A 39 -0.87 -3.89 1.68
N TYR A 40 -2.06 -3.62 2.21
CA TYR A 40 -2.37 -2.53 3.12
C TYR A 40 -2.74 -3.12 4.48
N PHE A 41 -2.32 -2.46 5.54
CA PHE A 41 -2.48 -2.93 6.91
C PHE A 41 -3.05 -1.79 7.74
N LEU A 42 -4.22 -2.03 8.30
CA LEU A 42 -4.84 -1.14 9.27
C LEU A 42 -4.28 -1.42 10.67
N PRO A 43 -4.35 -0.44 11.59
CA PRO A 43 -4.04 -0.71 12.99
C PRO A 43 -4.96 -1.81 13.54
N HIS A 44 -4.54 -2.62 14.51
CA HIS A 44 -5.43 -3.64 15.08
C HIS A 44 -5.32 -3.65 16.60
N GLU A 45 -4.10 -3.85 17.11
CA GLU A 45 -3.79 -3.82 18.54
C GLU A 45 -2.59 -2.89 18.80
N GLY A 46 -2.61 -2.20 19.94
CA GLY A 46 -1.57 -1.22 20.31
C GLY A 46 -1.79 0.14 19.64
N THR A 47 -0.98 0.47 18.63
CA THR A 47 -1.05 1.80 17.99
C THR A 47 -2.28 1.87 17.09
N ASN A 48 -3.23 2.76 17.40
CA ASN A 48 -4.52 2.86 16.72
C ASN A 48 -4.55 3.88 15.55
N TYR A 49 -3.48 4.62 15.34
CA TYR A 49 -3.40 5.71 14.34
C TYR A 49 -2.38 5.45 13.23
N VAL A 50 -1.72 4.28 13.20
CA VAL A 50 -0.71 3.95 12.18
C VAL A 50 -1.23 2.86 11.26
N ALA A 51 -1.35 3.19 9.99
CA ALA A 51 -1.59 2.23 8.92
C ALA A 51 -0.35 2.12 8.02
N CYS A 52 -0.17 0.99 7.35
CA CYS A 52 0.99 0.73 6.52
C CYS A 52 0.59 0.17 5.16
N ALA A 53 1.42 0.38 4.15
CA ALA A 53 1.32 -0.30 2.87
C ALA A 53 2.71 -0.71 2.37
N LEU A 54 2.77 -1.81 1.64
CA LEU A 54 4.00 -2.28 1.01
C LEU A 54 3.76 -2.54 -0.47
N ILE A 55 4.62 -2.00 -1.32
CA ILE A 55 4.58 -2.17 -2.77
C ILE A 55 5.99 -2.52 -3.24
N SER A 56 6.14 -3.69 -3.87
CA SER A 56 7.42 -4.11 -4.43
C SER A 56 7.55 -3.71 -5.91
N SER A 57 8.78 -3.71 -6.41
CA SER A 57 9.07 -3.51 -7.83
C SER A 57 10.50 -3.96 -8.16
N GLY A 58 10.76 -4.31 -9.41
CA GLY A 58 12.10 -4.77 -9.84
C GLY A 58 13.19 -3.68 -9.83
N SER A 59 12.81 -2.41 -9.71
CA SER A 59 13.74 -1.27 -9.60
C SER A 59 13.02 0.01 -9.20
N LEU A 60 13.78 1.03 -8.78
CA LEU A 60 13.24 2.37 -8.53
C LEU A 60 12.57 2.97 -9.78
N ALA A 61 13.13 2.73 -10.98
CA ALA A 61 12.54 3.19 -12.24
C ALA A 61 11.19 2.52 -12.54
N ALA A 62 11.04 1.24 -12.22
CA ALA A 62 9.75 0.54 -12.34
C ALA A 62 8.71 1.13 -11.38
N TYR A 63 9.11 1.42 -10.14
CA TYR A 63 8.26 2.10 -9.16
C TYR A 63 7.84 3.50 -9.64
N GLU A 64 8.76 4.30 -10.19
CA GLU A 64 8.45 5.63 -10.73
C GLU A 64 7.47 5.57 -11.90
N THR A 65 7.67 4.62 -12.83
CA THR A 65 6.75 4.37 -13.95
C THR A 65 5.35 4.03 -13.46
N TYR A 66 5.25 3.11 -12.49
CA TYR A 66 3.99 2.80 -11.82
C TYR A 66 3.35 4.04 -11.17
N ARG A 67 4.13 4.87 -10.45
CA ARG A 67 3.61 6.09 -9.80
C ARG A 67 3.11 7.12 -10.81
N HIS A 68 3.73 7.22 -11.98
CA HIS A 68 3.23 8.05 -13.09
C HIS A 68 1.90 7.52 -13.63
N ALA A 69 1.81 6.22 -13.91
CA ALA A 69 0.56 5.59 -14.35
C ALA A 69 -0.56 5.78 -13.32
N LEU A 70 -0.27 5.60 -12.03
CA LEU A 70 -1.24 5.74 -10.94
C LEU A 70 -1.82 7.17 -10.84
N ARG A 71 -1.01 8.20 -11.11
CA ARG A 71 -1.48 9.60 -11.13
C ARG A 71 -2.32 9.92 -12.36
N ALA A 72 -2.08 9.23 -13.47
CA ALA A 72 -2.82 9.39 -14.73
C ALA A 72 -4.10 8.54 -14.79
N ASP A 73 -4.23 7.53 -13.93
CA ASP A 73 -5.42 6.69 -13.84
C ASP A 73 -6.62 7.47 -13.24
N PRO A 74 -7.81 7.45 -13.89
CA PRO A 74 -8.98 8.16 -13.39
C PRO A 74 -9.43 7.77 -11.98
N ASP A 75 -9.47 6.47 -11.66
CA ASP A 75 -9.86 6.02 -10.32
C ASP A 75 -8.74 6.29 -9.32
N GLY A 76 -7.48 6.22 -9.76
CA GLY A 76 -6.33 6.62 -8.95
C GLY A 76 -6.44 8.08 -8.50
N ARG A 77 -6.76 8.99 -9.43
CA ARG A 77 -7.04 10.40 -9.08
C ARG A 77 -8.23 10.56 -8.15
N ALA A 78 -9.32 9.84 -8.40
CA ALA A 78 -10.50 9.88 -7.55
C ALA A 78 -10.18 9.42 -6.12
N ASN A 79 -9.40 8.35 -5.97
CA ASN A 79 -9.00 7.83 -4.67
C ASN A 79 -8.04 8.78 -3.92
N PHE A 80 -7.13 9.46 -4.64
CA PHE A 80 -6.33 10.55 -4.06
C PHE A 80 -7.20 11.72 -3.59
N ALA A 81 -8.18 12.13 -4.40
CA ALA A 81 -9.11 13.21 -4.06
C ALA A 81 -9.95 12.85 -2.82
N PHE A 82 -10.44 11.61 -2.74
CA PHE A 82 -11.15 11.08 -1.57
C PHE A 82 -10.31 11.19 -0.29
N ALA A 83 -9.05 10.75 -0.32
CA ALA A 83 -8.17 10.85 0.84
C ALA A 83 -7.94 12.30 1.27
N GLN A 84 -7.79 13.22 0.31
CA GLN A 84 -7.62 14.64 0.58
C GLN A 84 -8.89 15.29 1.15
N SER A 85 -10.06 15.03 0.57
CA SER A 85 -11.33 15.62 1.01
C SER A 85 -11.74 15.15 2.40
N SER A 86 -11.52 13.86 2.68
CA SER A 86 -11.83 13.27 3.99
C SER A 86 -10.80 13.62 5.06
N ARG A 87 -9.61 14.09 4.65
CA ARG A 87 -8.44 14.34 5.52
C ARG A 87 -8.06 13.12 6.34
N LEU A 88 -8.21 11.92 5.77
CA LEU A 88 -8.01 10.66 6.50
C LEU A 88 -6.53 10.34 6.75
N ILE A 89 -5.61 10.95 5.99
CA ILE A 89 -4.16 10.82 6.14
C ILE A 89 -3.61 12.14 6.69
N MET A 90 -3.05 12.09 7.91
CA MET A 90 -2.40 13.21 8.58
C MET A 90 -0.93 13.34 8.19
N ARG A 91 -0.25 12.21 8.04
CA ARG A 91 1.16 12.13 7.64
C ARG A 91 1.38 10.91 6.76
N GLU A 92 2.19 11.06 5.73
CA GLU A 92 2.66 9.96 4.88
C GLU A 92 4.19 9.97 4.86
N GLU A 93 4.80 8.83 5.14
CA GLU A 93 6.23 8.61 5.07
C GLU A 93 6.53 7.43 4.16
N ARG A 94 7.55 7.56 3.31
CA ARG A 94 7.98 6.49 2.40
C ARG A 94 9.43 6.13 2.63
N THR A 95 9.68 4.85 2.82
CA THR A 95 11.02 4.28 2.93
C THR A 95 11.20 3.23 1.85
N PHE A 96 12.32 3.27 1.15
CA PHE A 96 12.67 2.28 0.13
C PHE A 96 13.60 1.25 0.75
N LEU A 97 13.16 0.00 0.73
CA LEU A 97 13.81 -1.14 1.36
C LEU A 97 14.40 -2.06 0.29
N GLU A 98 15.53 -2.69 0.61
CA GLU A 98 16.05 -3.81 -0.16
C GLU A 98 15.32 -5.10 0.30
N PRO A 99 14.60 -5.80 -0.59
CA PRO A 99 13.95 -7.04 -0.22
C PRO A 99 14.96 -8.19 -0.12
N VAL A 100 14.80 -9.04 0.89
CA VAL A 100 15.42 -10.37 0.90
C VAL A 100 14.54 -11.29 0.06
N GLU A 101 14.94 -11.53 -1.19
CA GLU A 101 14.11 -12.15 -2.24
C GLU A 101 13.43 -13.46 -1.79
N SER A 102 14.13 -14.32 -1.05
CA SER A 102 13.60 -15.61 -0.57
C SER A 102 12.45 -15.49 0.44
N THR A 103 12.19 -14.31 0.97
CA THR A 103 11.14 -14.05 1.97
C THR A 103 9.89 -13.39 1.36
N LEU A 104 10.00 -12.80 0.17
CA LEU A 104 8.87 -12.14 -0.48
C LEU A 104 7.78 -13.15 -0.88
N ARG A 105 6.52 -12.85 -0.51
CA ARG A 105 5.33 -13.63 -0.91
C ARG A 105 5.42 -15.13 -0.59
N SER A 106 6.25 -15.51 0.39
CA SER A 106 6.39 -16.90 0.79
C SER A 106 5.07 -17.44 1.31
N ALA A 107 4.63 -18.58 0.76
CA ALA A 107 3.38 -19.21 1.14
C ALA A 107 3.53 -19.93 2.49
N ALA A 108 2.45 -19.94 3.28
CA ALA A 108 2.40 -20.77 4.48
C ALA A 108 2.50 -22.25 4.10
N SER A 109 3.34 -23.02 4.80
CA SER A 109 3.61 -24.43 4.49
C SER A 109 2.74 -25.41 5.27
N VAL A 110 1.60 -24.98 5.82
CA VAL A 110 0.79 -25.84 6.70
C VAL A 110 0.17 -26.95 5.86
N ALA A 111 0.65 -28.19 6.09
CA ALA A 111 0.05 -29.39 5.56
C ALA A 111 -1.35 -29.55 6.17
N ASP A 112 -2.35 -29.57 5.29
CA ASP A 112 -3.74 -29.85 5.60
C ASP A 112 -3.81 -31.23 6.30
N THR A 113 -3.86 -31.22 7.64
CA THR A 113 -4.01 -32.44 8.42
C THR A 113 -5.50 -32.71 8.49
N ARG A 114 -5.94 -33.60 7.61
CA ARG A 114 -7.27 -34.20 7.56
C ARG A 114 -7.71 -34.76 8.92
#